data_AF-A0A316NTI8-F1
#
_entry.id   AF-A0A316NTI8-F1
#
_cell.length_a   1.000
_cell.length_b   1.000
_cell.length_c   1.000
_cell.angle_alpha   90.00
_cell.angle_beta   90.00
_cell.angle_gamma   90.00
#
_symmetry.space_group_name_H-M   'P 1'
#
loop_
_entity.id
_entity.type
_entity.pdbx_description
1 polymer ?
#
loop_
_entity_poly.entity_id
_entity_poly.type
_entity_poly.pdbx_seq_one_letter_code
_entity_poly.pdbx_strand_id
1 'polypeptide(L)'
;MPGEQRRQNCEAVLRGLFERAVLAREFRSGLAILAPRVRAIARGKCSTDVIRRIGYAMQFNGTAIKYGRDVDTDAIIAARYLNSSDMDELAAHCMEDLDPTFTQRVKPGDIIIAGENFGCGSSREHAPSCIKAAGISCVIAKSFARIFYRNAINVGLPIIECPEAADGIEEDDAVFADTGTGIIEDLTTGESWNVRPFEPFIQEIIEAGGLVARTKARR
;
A
#
# COMPACT_ATOMS: atom_id res chain seq x y z
N MET A 1 42.36 -7.75 -1.72
CA MET A 1 41.79 -6.44 -1.32
C MET A 1 40.33 -6.36 -1.82
N PRO A 2 39.34 -6.81 -1.02
CA PRO A 2 37.94 -6.92 -1.45
C PRO A 2 37.11 -5.63 -1.30
N GLY A 3 37.68 -4.56 -0.74
CA GLY A 3 36.97 -3.32 -0.40
C GLY A 3 36.91 -2.31 -1.54
N GLU A 4 37.89 -2.31 -2.44
CA GLU A 4 38.00 -1.36 -3.55
C GLU A 4 37.05 -1.73 -4.69
N GLN A 5 36.96 -3.03 -5.00
CA GLN A 5 35.97 -3.58 -5.94
C GLN A 5 34.52 -3.33 -5.47
N ARG A 6 34.25 -3.42 -4.15
CA ARG A 6 32.92 -3.12 -3.59
C ARG A 6 32.55 -1.64 -3.71
N ARG A 7 33.52 -0.73 -3.52
CA ARG A 7 33.30 0.71 -3.68
C ARG A 7 33.02 1.08 -5.13
N GLN A 8 33.79 0.54 -6.08
CA GLN A 8 33.56 0.75 -7.51
C GLN A 8 32.21 0.20 -7.98
N ASN A 9 31.79 -0.96 -7.47
CA ASN A 9 30.46 -1.51 -7.75
C ASN A 9 29.33 -0.64 -7.17
N CYS A 10 29.50 -0.07 -5.98
CA CYS A 10 28.55 0.90 -5.41
C CYS A 10 28.46 2.18 -6.25
N GLU A 11 29.58 2.74 -6.69
CA GLU A 11 29.59 3.94 -7.54
C GLU A 11 28.93 3.71 -8.90
N ALA A 12 29.12 2.53 -9.50
CA ALA A 12 28.47 2.15 -10.76
C ALA A 12 26.95 2.00 -10.61
N VAL A 13 26.48 1.40 -9.50
CA VAL A 13 25.04 1.29 -9.20
C VAL A 13 24.42 2.65 -8.88
N LEU A 14 25.13 3.52 -8.16
CA LEU A 14 24.70 4.88 -7.87
C LEU A 14 24.63 5.73 -9.15
N ARG A 15 25.61 5.60 -10.05
CA ARG A 15 25.54 6.22 -11.38
C ARG A 15 24.38 5.69 -12.21
N GLY A 16 24.11 4.38 -12.21
CA GLY A 16 22.97 3.82 -12.93
C GLY A 16 21.61 4.26 -12.37
N LEU A 17 21.48 4.40 -11.05
CA LEU A 17 20.29 4.94 -10.39
C LEU A 17 20.12 6.44 -10.69
N PHE A 18 21.22 7.20 -10.70
CA PHE A 18 21.22 8.62 -11.02
C PHE A 18 20.92 8.85 -12.51
N GLU A 19 21.49 8.06 -13.42
CA GLU A 19 21.23 8.15 -14.86
C GLU A 19 19.79 7.75 -15.20
N ARG A 20 19.20 6.76 -14.52
CA ARG A 20 17.77 6.41 -14.68
C ARG A 20 16.84 7.49 -14.10
N ALA A 21 17.20 8.09 -12.97
CA ALA A 21 16.48 9.24 -12.41
C ALA A 21 16.61 10.50 -13.28
N VAL A 22 17.75 10.68 -13.96
CA VAL A 22 18.00 11.79 -14.91
C VAL A 22 17.34 11.53 -16.27
N LEU A 23 17.14 10.27 -16.68
CA LEU A 23 16.34 9.91 -17.86
C LEU A 23 14.84 10.07 -17.61
N ALA A 24 14.37 9.90 -16.38
CA ALA A 24 13.00 10.24 -15.92
C ALA A 24 12.84 11.76 -15.68
N ARG A 25 13.20 12.56 -16.69
CA ARG A 25 13.40 14.03 -16.64
C ARG A 25 12.15 14.88 -16.32
N GLU A 26 11.05 14.28 -15.88
CA GLU A 26 9.84 14.97 -15.44
C GLU A 26 9.57 14.90 -13.92
N PHE A 27 10.32 14.10 -13.15
CA PHE A 27 10.19 14.06 -11.67
C PHE A 27 10.98 15.18 -10.98
N ARG A 28 10.53 16.44 -11.11
CA ARG A 28 11.16 17.59 -10.41
C ARG A 28 10.91 17.59 -8.90
N SER A 29 9.93 16.86 -8.39
CA SER A 29 9.54 16.82 -6.97
C SER A 29 10.29 15.75 -6.15
N GLY A 30 10.68 14.62 -6.77
CA GLY A 30 11.31 13.49 -6.05
C GLY A 30 12.79 13.67 -5.68
N LEU A 31 13.55 14.46 -6.45
CA LEU A 31 15.00 14.59 -6.25
C LEU A 31 15.37 15.36 -4.96
N ALA A 32 14.50 16.25 -4.49
CA ALA A 32 14.69 17.00 -3.24
C ALA A 32 14.53 16.10 -2.00
N ILE A 33 13.70 15.05 -2.09
CA ILE A 33 13.39 14.10 -1.00
C ILE A 33 14.57 13.15 -0.73
N LEU A 34 15.39 12.87 -1.77
CA LEU A 34 16.56 12.01 -1.70
C LEU A 34 17.79 12.68 -1.08
N ALA A 35 17.90 14.01 -1.09
CA ALA A 35 19.14 14.72 -0.74
C ALA A 35 19.65 14.50 0.70
N PRO A 36 18.80 14.47 1.76
CA PRO A 36 19.27 14.20 3.13
C PRO A 36 19.67 12.74 3.34
N ARG A 37 19.01 11.80 2.64
CA ARG A 37 19.20 10.34 2.82
C ARG A 37 20.34 9.78 1.96
N VAL A 38 20.61 10.37 0.79
CA VAL A 38 21.83 10.11 -0.01
C VAL A 38 23.11 10.49 0.77
N ARG A 39 23.06 11.51 1.66
CA ARG A 39 24.18 11.83 2.56
C ARG A 39 24.48 10.74 3.59
N ALA A 40 23.51 9.89 3.96
CA ALA A 40 23.74 8.75 4.84
C ALA A 40 24.40 7.58 4.09
N ILE A 41 24.12 7.43 2.79
CA ILE A 41 24.75 6.46 1.88
C ILE A 41 26.26 6.74 1.76
N ALA A 42 26.63 8.01 1.60
CA ALA A 42 28.03 8.44 1.50
C ALA A 42 28.88 8.13 2.77
N ARG A 43 28.24 7.83 3.92
CA ARG A 43 28.92 7.50 5.18
C ARG A 43 29.02 5.99 5.46
N GLY A 44 28.65 5.13 4.51
CA GLY A 44 28.86 3.68 4.61
C GLY A 44 28.06 2.95 5.70
N LYS A 45 26.98 3.57 6.21
CA LYS A 45 26.18 3.01 7.33
C LYS A 45 24.95 2.19 6.93
N CYS A 46 24.63 2.08 5.64
CA CYS A 46 23.41 1.40 5.19
C CYS A 46 23.68 0.53 3.95
N SER A 47 23.29 -0.75 4.01
CA SER A 47 23.38 -1.67 2.88
C SER A 47 22.40 -1.24 1.78
N THR A 48 22.81 -1.30 0.52
CA THR A 48 22.00 -0.99 -0.66
C THR A 48 20.69 -1.79 -0.73
N ASP A 49 20.65 -2.99 -0.14
CA ASP A 49 19.44 -3.83 -0.04
C ASP A 49 18.40 -3.28 0.95
N VAL A 50 18.85 -2.61 2.01
CA VAL A 50 17.98 -1.98 3.02
C VAL A 50 17.31 -0.74 2.44
N ILE A 51 18.03 0.03 1.60
CA ILE A 51 17.47 1.22 0.94
C ILE A 51 16.51 0.83 -0.18
N ARG A 52 16.80 -0.24 -0.94
CA ARG A 52 15.88 -0.77 -1.95
C ARG A 52 14.61 -1.36 -1.35
N ARG A 53 14.70 -2.06 -0.21
CA ARG A 53 13.52 -2.59 0.51
C ARG A 53 12.68 -1.48 1.11
N ILE A 54 13.28 -0.55 1.86
CA ILE A 54 12.53 0.50 2.58
C ILE A 54 11.94 1.57 1.63
N GLY A 55 12.60 1.86 0.50
CA GLY A 55 12.18 2.94 -0.39
C GLY A 55 11.07 2.58 -1.39
N TYR A 56 10.89 1.30 -1.70
CA TYR A 56 9.91 0.83 -2.70
C TYR A 56 8.82 -0.09 -2.12
N ALA A 57 9.02 -0.71 -0.94
CA ALA A 57 8.04 -1.66 -0.39
C ALA A 57 6.74 -1.02 0.10
N MET A 58 6.71 0.32 0.22
CA MET A 58 5.55 1.09 0.67
C MET A 58 4.86 1.86 -0.46
N GLN A 59 5.17 1.51 -1.72
CA GLN A 59 4.62 2.14 -2.90
C GLN A 59 3.57 1.24 -3.56
N PHE A 60 2.39 1.77 -3.76
CA PHE A 60 1.24 1.10 -4.35
C PHE A 60 0.84 1.85 -5.62
N ASN A 61 0.72 1.12 -6.72
CA ASN A 61 0.24 1.65 -8.00
C ASN A 61 -0.88 0.73 -8.47
N GLY A 62 -2.04 1.31 -8.80
CA GLY A 62 -3.20 0.54 -9.20
C GLY A 62 -4.29 1.39 -9.80
N THR A 63 -5.31 0.73 -10.34
CA THR A 63 -6.52 1.39 -10.78
C THR A 63 -7.48 1.53 -9.60
N ALA A 64 -8.13 2.68 -9.49
CA ALA A 64 -9.09 3.00 -8.44
C ALA A 64 -10.40 2.22 -8.64
N ILE A 65 -10.84 1.57 -7.56
CA ILE A 65 -12.17 0.96 -7.43
C ILE A 65 -12.92 1.72 -6.32
N LYS A 66 -13.93 2.51 -6.68
CA LYS A 66 -14.55 3.50 -5.81
C LYS A 66 -15.88 3.01 -5.23
N TYR A 67 -16.02 3.15 -3.92
CA TYR A 67 -17.23 2.85 -3.18
C TYR A 67 -17.69 4.04 -2.33
N GLY A 68 -18.96 3.99 -1.94
CA GLY A 68 -19.56 5.00 -1.07
C GLY A 68 -19.15 4.89 0.40
N ARG A 69 -19.94 5.54 1.24
CA ARG A 69 -19.86 5.49 2.70
C ARG A 69 -20.49 4.23 3.28
N ASP A 70 -20.16 3.93 4.53
CA ASP A 70 -20.78 2.88 5.34
C ASP A 70 -20.77 1.49 4.69
N VAL A 71 -19.70 1.19 3.93
CA VAL A 71 -19.44 -0.16 3.42
C VAL A 71 -19.10 -1.06 4.62
N ASP A 72 -20.04 -1.90 5.01
CA ASP A 72 -19.89 -2.77 6.17
C ASP A 72 -19.15 -4.07 5.85
N THR A 73 -18.83 -4.82 6.90
CA THR A 73 -18.12 -6.10 6.77
C THR A 73 -18.93 -7.23 6.13
N ASP A 74 -20.27 -7.13 6.07
CA ASP A 74 -21.13 -8.05 5.32
C ASP A 74 -21.07 -7.75 3.82
N ALA A 75 -21.05 -6.48 3.45
CA ALA A 75 -20.86 -6.01 2.08
C ALA A 75 -19.48 -6.39 1.52
N ILE A 76 -18.44 -6.38 2.36
CA ILE A 76 -17.09 -6.84 1.96
C ILE A 76 -17.04 -8.35 1.81
N ILE A 77 -17.57 -9.10 2.78
CA ILE A 77 -17.62 -10.57 2.73
C ILE A 77 -18.81 -11.08 3.57
N ALA A 78 -19.74 -11.73 2.88
CA ALA A 78 -20.96 -12.21 3.50
C ALA A 78 -20.69 -13.33 4.51
N ALA A 79 -21.47 -13.35 5.60
CA ALA A 79 -21.33 -14.34 6.67
C ALA A 79 -21.42 -15.81 6.20
N ARG A 80 -22.14 -16.06 5.08
CA ARG A 80 -22.31 -17.39 4.49
C ARG A 80 -20.99 -18.05 4.06
N TYR A 81 -19.95 -17.28 3.77
CA TYR A 81 -18.65 -17.79 3.35
C TYR A 81 -17.67 -18.02 4.50
N LEU A 82 -17.98 -17.54 5.70
CA LEU A 82 -17.06 -17.56 6.86
C LEU A 82 -16.90 -18.93 7.52
N ASN A 83 -17.48 -19.97 6.95
CA ASN A 83 -17.20 -21.36 7.32
C ASN A 83 -15.95 -21.90 6.62
N SER A 84 -15.47 -21.22 5.57
CA SER A 84 -14.23 -21.57 4.88
C SER A 84 -13.03 -20.84 5.51
N SER A 85 -11.91 -21.56 5.57
CA SER A 85 -10.60 -20.98 5.89
C SER A 85 -9.72 -20.80 4.64
N ASP A 86 -10.23 -21.14 3.46
CA ASP A 86 -9.53 -20.98 2.20
C ASP A 86 -9.61 -19.52 1.75
N MET A 87 -8.46 -18.85 1.72
CA MET A 87 -8.39 -17.44 1.35
C MET A 87 -8.71 -17.19 -0.12
N ASP A 88 -8.44 -18.16 -1.00
CA ASP A 88 -8.74 -18.03 -2.43
C ASP A 88 -10.25 -18.12 -2.66
N GLU A 89 -10.94 -19.00 -1.91
CA GLU A 89 -12.40 -19.08 -1.90
C GLU A 89 -13.01 -17.77 -1.36
N LEU A 90 -12.51 -17.27 -0.24
CA LEU A 90 -13.01 -16.00 0.32
C LEU A 90 -12.78 -14.82 -0.63
N ALA A 91 -11.64 -14.78 -1.32
CA ALA A 91 -11.33 -13.75 -2.31
C ALA A 91 -12.30 -13.79 -3.51
N ALA A 92 -12.72 -14.99 -3.94
CA ALA A 92 -13.67 -15.18 -5.03
C ALA A 92 -15.09 -14.64 -4.72
N HIS A 93 -15.38 -14.33 -3.46
CA HIS A 93 -16.63 -13.72 -3.01
C HIS A 93 -16.44 -12.32 -2.39
N CYS A 94 -15.27 -11.71 -2.59
CA CYS A 94 -15.00 -10.36 -2.11
C CYS A 94 -15.94 -9.35 -2.77
N MET A 95 -16.52 -8.46 -1.97
CA MET A 95 -17.46 -7.41 -2.38
C MET A 95 -18.73 -7.90 -3.11
N GLU A 96 -18.98 -9.22 -3.19
CA GLU A 96 -19.97 -9.82 -4.09
C GLU A 96 -21.40 -9.25 -3.94
N ASP A 97 -21.84 -9.02 -2.70
CA ASP A 97 -23.19 -8.51 -2.42
C ASP A 97 -23.33 -7.01 -2.74
N LEU A 98 -22.23 -6.27 -2.72
CA LEU A 98 -22.19 -4.83 -3.02
C LEU A 98 -21.93 -4.56 -4.50
N ASP A 99 -20.93 -5.24 -5.07
CA ASP A 99 -20.51 -5.18 -6.46
C ASP A 99 -20.30 -6.61 -7.01
N PRO A 100 -21.32 -7.20 -7.65
CA PRO A 100 -21.23 -8.53 -8.25
C PRO A 100 -20.19 -8.66 -9.38
N THR A 101 -19.67 -7.53 -9.88
CA THR A 101 -18.67 -7.50 -10.95
C THR A 101 -17.24 -7.40 -10.43
N PHE A 102 -17.06 -7.13 -9.13
CA PHE A 102 -15.75 -6.87 -8.52
C PHE A 102 -14.71 -7.94 -8.85
N THR A 103 -15.03 -9.21 -8.59
CA THR A 103 -14.09 -10.32 -8.76
C THR A 103 -13.74 -10.61 -10.21
N GLN A 104 -14.52 -10.08 -11.16
CA GLN A 104 -14.26 -10.22 -12.60
C GLN A 104 -13.35 -9.11 -13.14
N ARG A 105 -13.34 -7.94 -12.48
CA ARG A 105 -12.61 -6.75 -12.95
C ARG A 105 -11.37 -6.41 -12.14
N VAL A 106 -11.33 -6.79 -10.85
CA VAL A 106 -10.20 -6.52 -9.95
C VAL A 106 -8.93 -7.17 -10.48
N LYS A 107 -7.83 -6.42 -10.42
CA LYS A 107 -6.50 -6.87 -10.81
C LYS A 107 -5.54 -6.73 -9.64
N PRO A 108 -4.50 -7.58 -9.57
CA PRO A 108 -3.42 -7.40 -8.60
C PRO A 108 -2.81 -6.01 -8.73
N GLY A 109 -2.85 -5.24 -7.64
CA GLY A 109 -2.35 -3.87 -7.61
C GLY A 109 -3.44 -2.81 -7.42
N ASP A 110 -4.69 -3.10 -7.77
CA ASP A 110 -5.79 -2.14 -7.69
C ASP A 110 -5.98 -1.59 -6.27
N ILE A 111 -6.56 -0.40 -6.19
CA ILE A 111 -6.69 0.37 -4.95
C ILE A 111 -8.17 0.64 -4.72
N ILE A 112 -8.68 0.29 -3.54
CA ILE A 112 -10.05 0.67 -3.17
C ILE A 112 -10.05 2.11 -2.68
N ILE A 113 -10.96 2.92 -3.22
CA ILE A 113 -11.30 4.26 -2.74
C ILE A 113 -12.67 4.18 -2.06
N ALA A 114 -12.84 4.76 -0.87
CA ALA A 114 -14.10 4.68 -0.15
C ALA A 114 -14.49 5.94 0.62
N GLY A 115 -15.78 6.08 0.89
CA GLY A 115 -16.35 7.15 1.70
C GLY A 115 -16.05 7.02 3.20
N GLU A 116 -16.91 7.57 4.04
CA GLU A 116 -16.76 7.47 5.49
C GLU A 116 -17.07 6.06 6.02
N ASN A 117 -16.45 5.72 7.17
CA ASN A 117 -16.81 4.55 7.96
C ASN A 117 -16.67 3.20 7.22
N PHE A 118 -15.64 3.05 6.38
CA PHE A 118 -15.37 1.80 5.67
C PHE A 118 -15.02 0.65 6.64
N GLY A 119 -15.56 -0.54 6.37
CA GLY A 119 -15.39 -1.74 7.17
C GLY A 119 -16.22 -1.72 8.47
N CYS A 120 -17.34 -1.01 8.51
CA CYS A 120 -18.19 -0.94 9.69
C CYS A 120 -18.96 -2.24 9.97
N GLY A 121 -19.69 -2.26 11.07
CA GLY A 121 -20.43 -3.44 11.52
C GLY A 121 -19.60 -4.40 12.37
N SER A 122 -19.74 -5.71 12.10
CA SER A 122 -19.23 -6.76 12.97
C SER A 122 -17.71 -6.94 12.91
N SER A 123 -17.12 -7.48 13.99
CA SER A 123 -15.68 -7.78 14.03
C SER A 123 -15.35 -8.99 13.17
N ARG A 124 -14.98 -8.76 11.90
CA ARG A 124 -14.57 -9.81 10.95
C ARG A 124 -13.16 -9.58 10.45
N GLU A 125 -12.21 -10.35 10.96
CA GLU A 125 -10.84 -10.36 10.44
C GLU A 125 -10.77 -10.90 9.00
N HIS A 126 -11.75 -11.69 8.58
CA HIS A 126 -11.89 -12.16 7.20
C HIS A 126 -12.09 -11.02 6.20
N ALA A 127 -12.73 -9.90 6.58
CA ALA A 127 -12.99 -8.79 5.66
C ALA A 127 -11.71 -8.17 5.07
N PRO A 128 -10.74 -7.68 5.87
CA PRO A 128 -9.49 -7.17 5.31
C PRO A 128 -8.62 -8.27 4.68
N SER A 129 -8.65 -9.50 5.19
CA SER A 129 -7.92 -10.61 4.57
C SER A 129 -8.46 -10.95 3.17
N CYS A 130 -9.77 -10.92 3.01
CA CYS A 130 -10.48 -11.15 1.75
C CYS A 130 -10.12 -10.08 0.71
N ILE A 131 -10.16 -8.79 1.10
CA ILE A 131 -9.71 -7.67 0.25
C ILE A 131 -8.27 -7.88 -0.23
N LYS A 132 -7.37 -8.21 0.70
CA LYS A 132 -5.96 -8.45 0.38
C LYS A 132 -5.77 -9.65 -0.55
N ALA A 133 -6.50 -10.74 -0.32
CA ALA A 133 -6.42 -11.95 -1.13
C ALA A 133 -7.03 -11.74 -2.53
N ALA A 134 -8.01 -10.84 -2.68
CA ALA A 134 -8.56 -10.44 -3.98
C ALA A 134 -7.59 -9.63 -4.85
N GLY A 135 -6.42 -9.26 -4.32
CA GLY A 135 -5.37 -8.57 -5.08
C GLY A 135 -5.32 -7.06 -4.87
N ILE A 136 -6.16 -6.50 -4.00
CA ILE A 136 -6.11 -5.08 -3.63
C ILE A 136 -4.81 -4.79 -2.88
N SER A 137 -4.10 -3.77 -3.35
CA SER A 137 -2.80 -3.39 -2.80
C SER A 137 -2.91 -2.41 -1.63
N CYS A 138 -3.93 -1.54 -1.64
CA CYS A 138 -4.19 -0.53 -0.62
C CYS A 138 -5.67 -0.13 -0.60
N VAL A 139 -6.16 0.34 0.54
CA VAL A 139 -7.47 1.00 0.67
C VAL A 139 -7.27 2.44 1.14
N ILE A 140 -7.82 3.40 0.41
CA ILE A 140 -7.85 4.82 0.78
C ILE A 140 -9.30 5.18 1.06
N ALA A 141 -9.59 5.72 2.24
CA ALA A 141 -10.95 6.09 2.61
C ALA A 141 -11.00 7.43 3.33
N LYS A 142 -12.19 8.03 3.42
CA LYS A 142 -12.38 9.20 4.30
C LYS A 142 -12.18 8.84 5.77
N SER A 143 -12.65 7.67 6.17
CA SER A 143 -12.43 7.11 7.51
C SER A 143 -12.70 5.62 7.55
N PHE A 144 -12.10 4.92 8.51
CA PHE A 144 -12.35 3.51 8.74
C PHE A 144 -13.08 3.27 10.07
N ALA A 145 -13.87 2.20 10.12
CA ALA A 145 -14.34 1.68 11.39
C ALA A 145 -13.15 1.16 12.22
N ARG A 146 -13.11 1.53 13.50
CA ARG A 146 -11.98 1.26 14.40
C ARG A 146 -11.52 -0.20 14.45
N ILE A 147 -12.47 -1.14 14.40
CA ILE A 147 -12.18 -2.58 14.45
C ILE A 147 -11.54 -3.04 13.13
N PHE A 148 -12.11 -2.62 12.00
CA PHE A 148 -11.56 -2.90 10.68
C PHE A 148 -10.15 -2.33 10.55
N TYR A 149 -9.93 -1.09 11.00
CA TYR A 149 -8.62 -0.44 10.96
C TYR A 149 -7.52 -1.31 11.59
N ARG A 150 -7.76 -1.76 12.83
CA ARG A 150 -6.81 -2.63 13.53
C ARG A 150 -6.60 -3.95 12.81
N ASN A 151 -7.67 -4.58 12.34
CA ASN A 151 -7.61 -5.88 11.69
C ASN A 151 -6.86 -5.80 10.35
N ALA A 152 -7.06 -4.74 9.57
CA ALA A 152 -6.34 -4.49 8.33
C ALA A 152 -4.82 -4.44 8.55
N ILE A 153 -4.37 -3.65 9.53
CA ILE A 153 -2.95 -3.62 9.89
C ILE A 153 -2.45 -4.99 10.35
N ASN A 154 -3.22 -5.72 11.18
CA ASN A 154 -2.83 -7.04 11.66
C ASN A 154 -2.63 -8.06 10.54
N VAL A 155 -3.44 -8.02 9.48
CA VAL A 155 -3.33 -8.90 8.31
C VAL A 155 -2.39 -8.33 7.24
N GLY A 156 -1.83 -7.15 7.48
CA GLY A 156 -0.91 -6.46 6.58
C GLY A 156 -1.58 -5.96 5.30
N LEU A 157 -2.83 -5.49 5.39
CA LEU A 157 -3.50 -4.69 4.36
C LEU A 157 -3.21 -3.20 4.64
N PRO A 158 -2.52 -2.48 3.75
CA PRO A 158 -2.29 -1.05 3.88
C PRO A 158 -3.60 -0.26 3.78
N ILE A 159 -3.87 0.61 4.75
CA ILE A 159 -5.05 1.46 4.77
C ILE A 159 -4.69 2.92 5.10
N ILE A 160 -5.26 3.88 4.36
CA ILE A 160 -4.93 5.30 4.48
C ILE A 160 -6.19 6.13 4.64
N GLU A 161 -6.25 6.94 5.69
CA GLU A 161 -7.31 7.94 5.85
C GLU A 161 -6.90 9.23 5.15
N CYS A 162 -7.64 9.61 4.10
CA CYS A 162 -7.45 10.87 3.38
C CYS A 162 -8.79 11.30 2.77
N PRO A 163 -9.57 12.14 3.46
CA PRO A 163 -10.85 12.61 2.95
C PRO A 163 -10.75 13.28 1.59
N GLU A 164 -9.72 14.09 1.39
CA GLU A 164 -9.50 14.86 0.17
C GLU A 164 -9.18 13.96 -1.03
N ALA A 165 -8.31 12.95 -0.85
CA ALA A 165 -8.02 11.98 -1.91
C ALA A 165 -9.23 11.10 -2.21
N ALA A 166 -10.00 10.70 -1.20
CA ALA A 166 -11.21 9.90 -1.40
C ALA A 166 -12.33 10.68 -2.14
N ASP A 167 -12.38 12.01 -1.98
CA ASP A 167 -13.28 12.88 -2.73
C ASP A 167 -12.77 13.16 -4.16
N GLY A 168 -11.45 13.31 -4.34
CA GLY A 168 -10.85 13.70 -5.63
C GLY A 168 -10.62 12.56 -6.62
N ILE A 169 -10.30 11.35 -6.16
CA ILE A 169 -10.04 10.18 -7.02
C ILE A 169 -11.36 9.59 -7.48
N GLU A 170 -11.54 9.38 -8.79
CA GLU A 170 -12.71 8.73 -9.38
C GLU A 170 -12.49 7.24 -9.71
N GLU A 171 -13.58 6.54 -10.06
CA GLU A 171 -13.48 5.16 -10.57
C GLU A 171 -12.58 5.11 -11.81
N ASP A 172 -11.80 4.04 -11.92
CA ASP A 172 -10.86 3.77 -13.02
C ASP A 172 -9.64 4.71 -13.11
N ASP A 173 -9.47 5.65 -12.17
CA ASP A 173 -8.26 6.49 -12.13
C ASP A 173 -6.99 5.69 -11.81
N ALA A 174 -5.87 6.12 -12.38
CA ALA A 174 -4.57 5.55 -12.06
C ALA A 174 -4.02 6.20 -10.79
N VAL A 175 -3.89 5.44 -9.71
CA VAL A 175 -3.51 5.96 -8.39
C VAL A 175 -2.13 5.47 -7.98
N PHE A 176 -1.33 6.39 -7.47
CA PHE A 176 -0.09 6.12 -6.77
C PHE A 176 -0.24 6.48 -5.28
N ALA A 177 0.20 5.59 -4.39
CA ALA A 177 0.28 5.86 -2.97
C ALA A 177 1.60 5.38 -2.39
N ASP A 178 2.31 6.26 -1.69
CA ASP A 178 3.50 5.94 -0.91
C ASP A 178 3.21 6.13 0.58
N THR A 179 2.98 5.03 1.30
CA THR A 179 2.71 5.07 2.74
C THR A 179 3.97 5.36 3.58
N GLY A 180 5.15 5.23 2.98
CA GLY A 180 6.44 5.52 3.64
C GLY A 180 6.79 7.00 3.64
N THR A 181 6.36 7.75 2.62
CA THR A 181 6.52 9.21 2.53
C THR A 181 5.22 9.98 2.78
N GLY A 182 4.08 9.29 2.76
CA GLY A 182 2.76 9.89 2.98
C GLY A 182 2.24 10.66 1.77
N ILE A 183 2.57 10.23 0.56
CA ILE A 183 2.11 10.88 -0.68
C ILE A 183 1.04 10.02 -1.33
N ILE A 184 -0.07 10.63 -1.75
CA ILE A 184 -1.07 10.04 -2.64
C ILE A 184 -1.12 10.93 -3.87
N GLU A 185 -1.14 10.33 -5.05
CA GLU A 185 -1.22 11.04 -6.32
C GLU A 185 -2.21 10.31 -7.23
N ASP A 186 -3.14 11.07 -7.80
CA ASP A 186 -3.93 10.64 -8.93
C ASP A 186 -3.13 10.96 -10.20
N LEU A 187 -2.65 9.92 -10.86
CA LEU A 187 -1.86 10.01 -12.08
C LEU A 187 -2.70 10.35 -13.31
N THR A 188 -4.03 10.22 -13.25
CA THR A 188 -4.95 10.62 -14.32
C THR A 188 -5.08 12.15 -14.34
N THR A 189 -5.36 12.75 -13.18
CA THR A 189 -5.62 14.21 -13.07
C THR A 189 -4.35 15.01 -12.75
N GLY A 190 -3.35 14.39 -12.13
CA GLY A 190 -2.16 15.03 -11.59
C GLY A 190 -2.37 15.67 -10.22
N GLU A 191 -3.51 15.44 -9.56
CA GLU A 191 -3.76 15.90 -8.20
C GLU A 191 -2.94 15.07 -7.19
N SER A 192 -2.49 15.73 -6.12
CA SER A 192 -1.69 15.07 -5.08
C SER A 192 -2.06 15.55 -3.68
N TRP A 193 -2.02 14.63 -2.75
CA TRP A 193 -2.35 14.82 -1.35
C TRP A 193 -1.25 14.30 -0.45
N ASN A 194 -1.10 14.94 0.70
CA ASN A 194 -0.13 14.53 1.71
C ASN A 194 -0.88 14.02 2.94
N VAL A 195 -0.51 12.84 3.38
CA VAL A 195 -0.98 12.20 4.60
C VAL A 195 0.19 11.98 5.56
N ARG A 196 -0.13 11.63 6.80
CA ARG A 196 0.91 11.21 7.73
C ARG A 196 1.53 9.89 7.24
N PRO A 197 2.86 9.81 7.08
CA PRO A 197 3.51 8.56 6.78
C PRO A 197 3.24 7.51 7.86
N PHE A 198 3.21 6.23 7.48
CA PHE A 198 3.11 5.16 8.46
C PHE A 198 4.31 5.18 9.40
N GLU A 199 4.05 4.96 10.68
CA GLU A 199 5.11 4.77 11.66
C GLU A 199 5.97 3.54 11.27
N PRO A 200 7.28 3.55 11.53
CA PRO A 200 8.17 2.45 11.12
C PRO A 200 7.68 1.06 11.55
N PHE A 201 7.07 0.99 12.74
CA PHE A 201 6.48 -0.24 13.27
C PHE A 201 5.35 -0.81 12.40
N ILE A 202 4.52 0.06 11.81
CA ILE A 202 3.42 -0.34 10.91
C ILE A 202 3.99 -0.77 9.55
N GLN A 203 4.97 -0.03 9.02
CA GLN A 203 5.66 -0.40 7.79
C GLN A 203 6.24 -1.81 7.89
N GLU A 204 6.94 -2.12 8.99
CA GLU A 204 7.48 -3.47 9.25
C GLU A 204 6.39 -4.56 9.31
N ILE A 205 5.19 -4.24 9.79
CA ILE A 205 4.07 -5.22 9.83
C ILE A 205 3.60 -5.51 8.42
N ILE A 206 3.38 -4.47 7.63
CA ILE A 206 2.88 -4.58 6.26
C ILE A 206 3.90 -5.31 5.38
N GLU A 207 5.18 -4.94 5.47
CA GLU A 207 6.27 -5.60 4.73
C GLU A 207 6.39 -7.09 5.07
N ALA A 208 6.14 -7.46 6.33
CA ALA A 208 6.14 -8.86 6.74
C ALA A 208 4.88 -9.61 6.29
N GLY A 209 3.89 -8.94 5.70
CA GLY A 209 2.62 -9.51 5.30
C GLY A 209 1.62 -9.67 6.45
N GLY A 210 1.86 -9.02 7.59
CA GLY A 210 0.99 -9.05 8.77
C GLY A 210 1.74 -9.26 10.09
N LEU A 211 1.03 -9.01 11.20
CA LEU A 211 1.60 -8.98 12.55
C LEU A 211 2.14 -10.35 13.00
N VAL A 212 1.43 -11.42 12.65
CA VAL A 212 1.83 -12.80 12.97
C VAL A 212 3.14 -13.15 12.25
N ALA A 213 3.22 -12.84 10.97
CA ALA A 213 4.42 -13.10 10.16
C ALA A 213 5.62 -12.30 10.68
N ARG A 214 5.43 -11.01 11.00
CA ARG A 214 6.48 -10.19 11.63
C ARG A 214 6.97 -10.76 12.96
N THR A 215 6.06 -11.23 13.81
CA THR A 215 6.41 -11.78 15.13
C THR A 215 7.19 -13.08 15.00
N LYS A 216 6.85 -13.94 14.03
CA LYS A 216 7.62 -15.16 13.71
C LYS A 216 9.03 -14.84 13.21
N ALA A 217 9.19 -13.81 12.37
CA ALA A 217 10.49 -13.41 11.83
C ALA A 217 11.46 -12.80 12.88
N ARG A 218 10.97 -12.41 14.06
CA ARG A 218 11.77 -11.82 15.14
C ARG A 218 12.12 -12.83 16.27
N ARG A 219 11.62 -14.06 16.19
CA ARG A 219 11.95 -15.16 17.11
C ARG A 219 13.09 -15.99 16.54
#